data_AF-X1RGY0-F1
#
_entry.id   AF-X1RGY0-F1
#
_cell.length_a   1.000
_cell.length_b   1.000
_cell.length_c   1.000
_cell.angle_alpha   90.00
_cell.angle_beta   90.00
_cell.angle_gamma   90.00
#
_symmetry.space_group_name_H-M   'P 1'
#
loop_
_entity.id
_entity.type
_entity.pdbx_description
1 polymer ?
#
loop_
_entity_poly.entity_id
_entity_poly.type
_entity_poly.pdbx_seq_one_letter_code
_entity_poly.pdbx_strand_id
1 'polypeptide(L)'
;MSELIETLKRTQKEIVDRNHPGWGNAVLWAIDKIDQLEARNAELEAVIERLADNDRIAREFHDMYEWLAPNYGYNTRHETREYDSLSPNGRLMLETCDKVVCEYARKALEE
;
A
#
# COMPACT_ATOMS: atom_id res chain seq x y z
N MET A 1 9.87 -6.99 16.77
CA MET A 1 9.85 -8.04 15.72
C MET A 1 11.25 -8.59 15.43
N SER A 2 12.28 -7.75 15.29
CA SER A 2 13.68 -8.19 15.04
C SER A 2 14.21 -9.30 15.97
N GLU A 3 13.99 -9.21 17.29
CA GLU A 3 14.46 -10.24 18.25
C GLU A 3 13.78 -11.61 18.10
N LEU A 4 12.51 -11.63 17.67
CA LEU A 4 11.77 -12.89 17.49
C LEU A 4 12.34 -13.67 16.30
N ILE A 5 12.68 -12.96 15.23
CA ILE A 5 13.28 -13.53 14.02
C ILE A 5 14.69 -14.05 14.30
N GLU A 6 15.51 -13.28 15.01
CA GLU A 6 16.84 -13.75 15.41
C GLU A 6 16.76 -14.97 16.33
N THR A 7 15.79 -14.98 17.25
CA THR A 7 15.55 -16.13 18.13
C THR A 7 15.10 -17.36 17.34
N LEU A 8 14.25 -17.20 16.33
CA LEU A 8 13.84 -18.28 15.43
C LEU A 8 15.02 -18.81 14.59
N LYS A 9 15.85 -17.92 14.02
CA LYS A 9 17.07 -18.29 13.27
C LYS A 9 18.10 -19.04 14.13
N ARG A 10 18.26 -18.65 15.40
CA ARG A 10 19.13 -19.36 16.35
C ARG A 10 18.58 -20.72 16.75
N THR A 11 17.27 -20.79 17.05
CA THR A 11 16.59 -22.05 17.40
C THR A 11 16.59 -23.03 16.23
N GLN A 12 16.50 -22.54 14.99
CA GLN A 12 16.64 -23.33 13.77
C GLN A 12 17.99 -24.04 13.69
N LYS A 13 19.10 -23.31 13.95
CA LYS A 13 20.45 -23.90 13.93
C LYS A 13 20.54 -25.09 14.88
N GLU A 14 19.95 -24.96 16.07
CA GLU A 14 19.93 -26.02 17.08
C GLU A 14 19.02 -27.21 16.71
N ILE A 15 17.91 -26.98 16.00
CA ILE A 15 16.99 -28.05 15.55
C ILE A 15 17.56 -28.84 14.37
N VAL A 16 18.20 -28.15 13.42
CA VAL A 16 18.88 -28.77 12.26
C VAL A 16 20.05 -29.63 12.73
N ASP A 17 20.84 -29.14 13.69
CA ASP A 17 21.96 -29.89 14.29
C ASP A 17 21.50 -31.15 15.06
N ARG A 18 20.23 -31.21 15.49
CA ARG A 18 19.64 -32.36 16.21
C ARG A 18 18.96 -33.41 15.32
N ASN A 19 19.07 -33.28 13.99
CA ASN A 19 18.77 -34.34 13.02
C ASN A 19 17.33 -34.93 13.11
N HIS A 20 16.32 -34.07 13.30
CA HIS A 20 14.90 -34.45 13.16
C HIS A 20 14.40 -34.08 11.74
N PRO A 21 14.45 -35.02 10.76
CA PRO A 21 14.30 -34.71 9.34
C PRO A 21 12.92 -34.13 8.95
N GLY A 22 11.86 -34.42 9.71
CA GLY A 22 10.53 -33.87 9.45
C GLY A 22 10.34 -32.42 9.90
N TRP A 23 11.04 -32.00 10.96
CA TRP A 23 10.93 -30.65 11.52
C TRP A 23 11.84 -29.66 10.81
N GLY A 24 13.02 -30.11 10.36
CA GLY A 24 13.96 -29.27 9.60
C GLY A 24 13.32 -28.68 8.34
N ASN A 25 12.58 -29.48 7.56
CA ASN A 25 11.93 -29.02 6.32
C ASN A 25 10.78 -28.04 6.59
N ALA A 26 9.98 -28.28 7.63
CA ALA A 26 8.89 -27.37 8.00
C ALA A 26 9.41 -26.02 8.51
N VAL A 27 10.51 -26.02 9.28
CA VAL A 27 11.17 -24.79 9.76
C VAL A 27 11.80 -24.03 8.60
N LEU A 28 12.46 -24.71 7.66
CA LEU A 28 13.02 -24.08 6.46
C LEU A 28 11.94 -23.44 5.59
N TRP A 29 10.82 -24.13 5.37
CA TRP A 29 9.68 -23.57 4.65
C TRP A 29 9.09 -22.35 5.35
N ALA A 30 8.94 -22.39 6.67
CA ALA A 30 8.40 -21.25 7.43
C ALA A 30 9.32 -20.03 7.36
N ILE A 31 10.63 -20.22 7.40
CA ILE A 31 11.61 -19.13 7.30
C ILE A 31 11.62 -18.53 5.91
N ASP A 32 11.67 -19.35 4.86
CA ASP A 32 11.56 -18.89 3.47
C ASP A 32 10.25 -18.12 3.26
N LYS A 33 9.14 -18.58 3.86
CA LYS A 33 7.87 -17.87 3.78
C LYS A 33 7.88 -16.53 4.53
N ILE A 34 8.54 -16.44 5.67
CA ILE A 34 8.71 -15.18 6.40
C ILE A 34 9.54 -14.20 5.56
N ASP A 35 10.68 -14.63 5.02
CA ASP A 35 11.54 -13.79 4.19
C ASP A 35 10.78 -13.26 2.95
N GLN A 36 9.95 -14.10 2.31
CA GLN A 36 9.07 -13.68 1.21
C GLN A 36 8.01 -12.65 1.64
N LEU A 37 7.42 -12.81 2.83
CA LEU A 37 6.43 -11.87 3.36
C LEU A 37 7.07 -10.53 3.73
N GLU A 38 8.29 -10.54 4.28
CA GLU A 38 9.06 -9.33 4.56
C GLU A 38 9.38 -8.55 3.28
N ALA A 39 9.80 -9.25 2.22
CA ALA A 39 10.04 -8.63 0.92
C ALA A 39 8.77 -7.99 0.34
N ARG A 40 7.63 -8.71 0.38
CA ARG A 40 6.34 -8.19 -0.09
C ARG A 40 5.84 -7.02 0.76
N ASN A 41 6.09 -7.03 2.07
CA ASN A 41 5.77 -5.89 2.95
C ASN A 41 6.61 -4.66 2.63
N ALA A 42 7.91 -4.82 2.36
CA ALA A 42 8.77 -3.69 1.99
C ALA A 42 8.37 -3.08 0.64
N GLU A 43 8.02 -3.92 -0.34
CA GLU A 43 7.46 -3.45 -1.62
C GLU A 43 6.16 -2.68 -1.41
N LEU A 44 5.31 -3.16 -0.49
CA LEU A 44 4.07 -2.51 -0.13
C LEU A 44 4.25 -1.16 0.54
N GLU A 45 5.14 -1.06 1.51
CA GLU A 45 5.48 0.20 2.17
C GLU A 45 5.97 1.22 1.13
N ALA A 46 6.82 0.80 0.19
CA ALA A 46 7.30 1.65 -0.88
C ALA A 46 6.20 2.07 -1.88
N VAL A 47 5.16 1.24 -2.08
CA VAL A 47 3.99 1.59 -2.89
C VAL A 47 3.10 2.57 -2.12
N ILE A 48 2.83 2.32 -0.84
CA ILE A 48 2.07 3.20 0.05
C ILE A 48 2.74 4.58 0.12
N GLU A 49 4.05 4.65 0.30
CA GLU A 49 4.79 5.92 0.34
C GLU A 49 4.73 6.68 -0.99
N ARG A 50 4.79 5.96 -2.13
CA ARG A 50 4.63 6.56 -3.46
C ARG A 50 3.21 7.06 -3.72
N LEU A 51 2.22 6.40 -3.12
CA LEU A 51 0.81 6.77 -3.16
C LEU A 51 0.45 7.86 -2.13
N ALA A 52 1.27 8.05 -1.09
CA ALA A 52 1.01 8.97 0.02
C ALA A 52 1.01 10.46 -0.37
N ASP A 53 1.35 10.81 -1.62
CA ASP A 53 1.13 12.15 -2.15
C ASP A 53 -0.34 12.33 -2.58
N ASN A 54 -1.24 12.15 -1.62
CA ASN A 54 -2.69 12.22 -1.79
C ASN A 54 -3.13 13.60 -2.32
N ASP A 55 -2.42 14.68 -1.94
CA ASP A 55 -2.69 16.03 -2.46
C ASP A 55 -2.38 16.12 -3.95
N ARG A 56 -1.25 15.56 -4.41
CA ARG A 56 -0.96 15.50 -5.84
C ARG A 56 -2.01 14.70 -6.60
N ILE A 57 -2.40 13.52 -6.11
CA ILE A 57 -3.44 12.69 -6.77
C ILE A 57 -4.77 13.45 -6.83
N ALA A 58 -5.19 14.08 -5.74
CA ALA A 58 -6.44 14.84 -5.71
C ALA A 58 -6.41 16.07 -6.62
N ARG A 59 -5.27 16.74 -6.74
CA ARG A 59 -5.06 17.85 -7.68
C ARG A 59 -5.11 17.36 -9.13
N GLU A 60 -4.37 16.31 -9.47
CA GLU A 60 -4.37 15.75 -10.82
C GLU A 60 -5.76 15.24 -11.22
N PHE A 61 -6.49 14.64 -10.28
CA PHE A 61 -7.89 14.26 -10.47
C PHE A 61 -8.77 15.48 -10.76
N HIS A 62 -8.65 16.55 -9.96
CA HIS A 62 -9.41 17.78 -10.16
C HIS A 62 -9.12 18.41 -11.53
N ASP A 63 -7.85 18.58 -11.87
CA ASP A 63 -7.41 19.15 -13.15
C ASP A 63 -7.95 18.35 -14.34
N MET A 64 -7.87 17.02 -14.26
CA MET A 64 -8.38 16.12 -15.28
C MET A 64 -9.92 16.18 -15.38
N TYR A 65 -10.61 16.25 -14.23
CA TYR A 65 -12.06 16.36 -14.19
C TYR A 65 -12.54 17.67 -14.80
N GLU A 66 -11.91 18.80 -14.47
CA GLU A 66 -12.19 20.12 -15.06
C GLU A 66 -11.95 20.12 -16.57
N TRP A 67 -10.86 19.51 -17.02
CA TRP A 67 -10.52 19.42 -18.45
C TRP A 67 -11.49 18.52 -19.23
N LEU A 68 -11.92 17.40 -18.66
CA LEU A 68 -12.80 16.45 -19.31
C LEU A 68 -14.28 16.85 -19.24
N ALA A 69 -14.74 17.49 -18.16
CA ALA A 69 -16.16 17.77 -17.92
C ALA A 69 -16.89 18.40 -19.13
N PRO A 70 -16.34 19.41 -19.83
CA PRO A 70 -17.01 20.01 -20.99
C PRO A 70 -17.25 19.03 -22.14
N ASN A 71 -16.36 18.05 -22.34
CA ASN A 71 -16.51 17.02 -23.39
C ASN A 71 -17.71 16.10 -23.14
N TYR A 72 -18.18 16.04 -21.90
CA TYR A 72 -19.34 15.25 -21.48
C TYR A 72 -20.58 16.12 -21.20
N GLY A 73 -20.56 17.39 -21.60
CA GLY A 73 -21.69 18.32 -21.39
C GLY A 73 -21.84 18.83 -19.95
N TYR A 74 -20.83 18.63 -19.11
CA TYR A 74 -20.80 19.13 -17.74
C TYR A 74 -19.97 20.41 -17.65
N ASN A 75 -20.46 21.39 -16.90
CA ASN A 75 -19.68 22.54 -16.47
C ASN A 75 -19.58 22.50 -14.95
N THR A 76 -18.35 22.55 -14.47
CA THR A 76 -18.05 22.64 -13.05
C THR A 76 -18.51 23.98 -12.48
N ARG A 77 -18.82 24.00 -11.18
CA ARG A 77 -19.25 25.24 -10.50
C ARG A 77 -18.07 26.18 -10.42
N HIS A 78 -18.30 27.45 -10.72
CA HIS A 78 -17.24 28.48 -10.71
C HIS A 78 -16.49 28.55 -9.37
N GLU A 79 -17.22 28.38 -8.27
CA GLU A 79 -16.73 28.40 -6.89
C GLU A 79 -15.88 27.18 -6.49
N THR A 80 -15.84 26.12 -7.30
CA THR A 80 -15.02 24.91 -7.06
C THR A 80 -14.04 24.60 -8.20
N ARG A 81 -13.90 25.52 -9.16
CA ARG A 81 -13.07 25.34 -10.35
C ARG A 81 -11.57 25.48 -10.06
N GLU A 82 -11.21 26.11 -8.95
CA GLU A 82 -9.84 26.10 -8.45
C GLU A 82 -9.69 25.04 -7.38
N TYR A 83 -8.61 24.24 -7.47
CA TYR A 83 -8.30 23.27 -6.45
C TYR A 83 -7.70 23.94 -5.22
N ASP A 84 -8.37 23.77 -4.08
CA ASP A 84 -7.91 24.16 -2.75
C ASP A 84 -8.14 23.01 -1.77
N SER A 85 -7.06 22.36 -1.31
CA SER A 85 -7.11 21.24 -0.36
C SER A 85 -7.63 21.61 1.03
N LEU A 86 -7.66 22.91 1.38
CA LEU A 86 -8.24 23.41 2.62
C LEU A 86 -9.71 23.81 2.48
N SER A 87 -10.28 23.78 1.27
CA SER A 87 -11.71 23.95 1.07
C SER A 87 -12.49 22.68 1.45
N PRO A 88 -13.81 22.77 1.74
CA PRO A 88 -14.64 21.57 1.93
C PRO A 88 -14.58 20.61 0.74
N ASN A 89 -14.52 21.13 -0.50
CA ASN A 89 -14.45 20.32 -1.71
C ASN A 89 -13.09 19.62 -1.84
N GLY A 90 -11.98 20.34 -1.66
CA GLY A 90 -10.64 19.75 -1.74
C GLY A 90 -10.37 18.72 -0.66
N ARG A 91 -10.84 18.93 0.57
CA ARG A 91 -10.79 17.90 1.63
C ARG A 91 -11.56 16.64 1.26
N LEU A 92 -12.73 16.79 0.64
CA LEU A 92 -13.52 15.64 0.19
C LEU A 92 -12.77 14.89 -0.94
N MET A 93 -12.17 15.60 -1.88
CA MET A 93 -11.36 14.99 -2.95
C MET A 93 -10.16 14.24 -2.39
N LEU A 94 -9.43 14.83 -1.43
CA LEU A 94 -8.30 14.19 -0.74
C LEU A 94 -8.71 12.85 -0.12
N GLU A 95 -9.75 12.87 0.73
CA GLU A 95 -10.22 11.65 1.41
C GLU A 95 -10.74 10.61 0.41
N THR A 96 -11.40 11.06 -0.66
CA THR A 96 -11.90 10.16 -1.71
C THR A 96 -10.75 9.48 -2.44
N CYS A 97 -9.77 10.25 -2.88
CA CYS A 97 -8.58 9.72 -3.57
C CYS A 97 -7.81 8.75 -2.67
N ASP A 98 -7.55 9.13 -1.41
CA ASP A 98 -6.90 8.28 -0.40
C ASP A 98 -7.60 6.91 -0.28
N LYS A 99 -8.93 6.92 -0.08
CA LYS A 99 -9.70 5.68 0.09
C LYS A 99 -9.71 4.82 -1.17
N VAL A 100 -9.90 5.41 -2.35
CA VAL A 100 -9.90 4.66 -3.61
C VAL A 100 -8.54 4.00 -3.83
N VAL A 101 -7.46 4.77 -3.68
CA VAL A 101 -6.10 4.29 -3.86
C VAL A 101 -5.78 3.16 -2.88
N CYS A 102 -6.10 3.33 -1.59
CA CYS A 102 -5.91 2.29 -0.57
C CYS A 102 -6.71 1.02 -0.87
N GLU A 103 -7.96 1.14 -1.31
CA GLU A 103 -8.79 -0.02 -1.64
C GLU A 103 -8.27 -0.80 -2.86
N TYR A 104 -7.80 -0.11 -3.90
CA TYR A 104 -7.20 -0.79 -5.05
C TYR A 104 -5.86 -1.43 -4.71
N ALA A 105 -5.02 -0.76 -3.91
CA ALA A 105 -3.79 -1.35 -3.41
C ALA A 105 -4.07 -2.61 -2.58
N ARG A 106 -5.08 -2.58 -1.71
CA ARG A 106 -5.51 -3.76 -0.92
C ARG A 106 -5.98 -4.90 -1.82
N LYS A 107 -6.83 -4.64 -2.82
CA LYS A 107 -7.31 -5.68 -3.75
C LYS A 107 -6.18 -6.32 -4.55
N ALA A 108 -5.23 -5.52 -5.02
CA ALA A 108 -4.05 -6.02 -5.74
C ALA A 108 -3.17 -6.96 -4.89
N LEU A 109 -3.32 -6.93 -3.56
CA LEU A 109 -2.65 -7.85 -2.64
C LEU A 109 -3.40 -9.14 -2.35
N GLU A 110 -4.70 -9.19 -2.65
CA GLU A 110 -5.53 -10.37 -2.44
C GLU A 110 -5.54 -11.30 -3.66
N GLU A 111 -5.07 -10.79 -4.81
CA GLU A 111 -4.80 -11.50 -6.06
C GLU A 111 -3.37 -12.07 -6.12
#